data_AF-A0A486XKY4-F1
#
_entry.id   AF-A0A486XKY4-F1
#
_cell.length_a   1.000
_cell.length_b   1.000
_cell.length_c   1.000
_cell.angle_alpha   90.00
_cell.angle_beta   90.00
_cell.angle_gamma   90.00
#
_symmetry.space_group_name_H-M   'P 1'
#
loop_
_entity.id
_entity.type
_entity.pdbx_description
1 polymer ?
#
loop_
_entity_poly.entity_id
_entity_poly.type
_entity_poly.pdbx_seq_one_letter_code
_entity_poly.pdbx_strand_id
1 'polypeptide(L)'
;MLAPLPEQTAAANLIQLDQDTAYQFDRGEGIHRVRFNYSGKNWTVADVAAIQINTNAPIAIIPQQYTTEGKMMPGAAVNGRNVGKQWNEITQQEMAWRLRQQGFFVLTPSIQYYGENLDGYQAFEHFIAAIHKGNPHVQTVLLTADAHNPNVQNPLPGAQMLVTGTNPRNPKWEALIQRHIAAFYQQVGLGNQGVRVRGGHSDVEGSSAAWHPLIERAAGYGATVSIMEVSRAIDIVEQAGSIENGRQWAAPLFDAIADAMTEWACLQGYGLTSCKELSYVTTH
;
A
#
# COMPACT_ATOMS: atom_id res chain seq x y z
N MET A 1 42.30 40.46 3.58
CA MET A 1 41.89 39.06 3.80
C MET A 1 40.95 39.06 5.00
N LEU A 2 39.66 38.81 4.76
CA LEU A 2 38.63 38.68 5.80
C LEU A 2 38.13 37.23 5.75
N ALA A 3 38.07 36.58 6.92
CA ALA A 3 37.64 35.20 7.07
C ALA A 3 36.13 35.05 6.75
N PRO A 4 35.68 33.88 6.26
CA PRO A 4 34.25 33.64 6.06
C PRO A 4 33.56 33.39 7.42
N LEU A 5 32.36 33.95 7.56
CA LEU A 5 31.45 33.71 8.69
C LEU A 5 30.83 32.30 8.59
N PRO A 6 30.48 31.67 9.72
CA PRO A 6 29.95 30.31 9.75
C PRO A 6 28.54 30.23 9.13
N GLU A 7 28.30 29.16 8.35
CA GLU A 7 26.98 28.78 7.84
C GLU A 7 26.01 28.60 9.01
N GLN A 8 24.95 29.41 9.02
CA GLN A 8 23.76 29.12 9.80
C GLN A 8 23.04 27.93 9.15
N THR A 9 23.18 26.75 9.76
CA THR A 9 22.27 25.64 9.51
C THR A 9 20.85 26.08 9.85
N ALA A 10 20.01 26.24 8.83
CA ALA A 10 18.59 26.49 9.01
C ALA A 10 17.94 25.28 9.70
N ALA A 11 17.15 25.57 10.75
CA ALA A 11 16.39 24.57 11.49
C ALA A 11 15.38 23.88 10.56
N ALA A 12 15.37 22.54 10.58
CA ALA A 12 14.34 21.74 9.93
C ALA A 12 13.01 21.97 10.65
N ASN A 13 12.09 22.69 10.01
CA ASN A 13 10.74 22.90 10.53
C ASN A 13 9.87 21.68 10.25
N LEU A 14 9.10 21.30 11.27
CA LEU A 14 8.06 20.27 11.25
C LEU A 14 7.07 20.49 10.10
N ILE A 15 6.69 19.40 9.44
CA ILE A 15 5.58 19.40 8.47
C ILE A 15 4.29 19.10 9.22
N GLN A 16 3.38 20.07 9.21
CA GLN A 16 1.97 19.92 9.56
C GLN A 16 1.17 19.96 8.25
N LEU A 17 0.41 18.88 7.99
CA LEU A 17 -0.38 18.72 6.78
C LEU A 17 -1.76 19.36 7.00
N ASP A 18 -1.99 20.52 6.37
CA ASP A 18 -3.32 21.08 6.15
C ASP A 18 -3.44 21.63 4.71
N GLN A 19 -4.69 21.70 4.25
CA GLN A 19 -5.16 21.70 2.87
C GLN A 19 -4.67 22.81 1.92
N ASP A 20 -4.86 22.57 0.62
CA ASP A 20 -4.86 23.53 -0.49
C ASP A 20 -3.54 24.19 -0.89
N THR A 21 -2.50 23.38 -1.14
CA THR A 21 -1.34 23.84 -1.93
C THR A 21 -1.28 23.09 -3.26
N ALA A 22 -1.45 23.82 -4.36
CA ALA A 22 -1.08 23.31 -5.68
C ALA A 22 0.46 23.22 -5.73
N TYR A 23 0.99 22.01 -5.75
CA TYR A 23 2.42 21.77 -5.93
C TYR A 23 2.76 21.92 -7.41
N GLN A 24 3.47 22.99 -7.76
CA GLN A 24 4.11 23.12 -9.07
C GLN A 24 5.52 22.55 -8.96
N PHE A 25 5.75 21.43 -9.64
CA PHE A 25 7.05 20.76 -9.66
C PHE A 25 7.84 21.25 -10.87
N ASP A 26 8.91 22.01 -10.61
CA ASP A 26 9.96 22.21 -11.60
C ASP A 26 10.79 20.93 -11.74
N ARG A 27 11.35 20.70 -12.93
CA ARG A 27 12.34 19.64 -13.19
C ARG A 27 13.58 19.87 -12.32
N GLY A 28 13.58 19.37 -11.09
CA GLY A 28 14.63 19.66 -10.10
C GLY A 28 16.00 19.13 -10.51
N GLU A 29 17.05 19.94 -10.38
CA GLU A 29 18.45 19.50 -10.29
C GLU A 29 18.78 19.20 -8.84
N GLY A 30 18.65 17.92 -8.46
CA GLY A 30 19.01 17.39 -7.14
C GLY A 30 19.79 16.08 -7.31
N ILE A 31 20.53 15.70 -6.27
CA ILE A 31 21.57 14.64 -6.30
C ILE A 31 20.99 13.23 -6.55
N HIS A 32 19.67 13.02 -6.40
CA HIS A 32 19.01 11.75 -6.71
C HIS A 32 17.88 11.95 -7.73
N ARG A 33 18.27 11.93 -9.00
CA ARG A 33 17.39 11.73 -10.15
C ARG A 33 17.46 10.26 -10.54
N VAL A 34 16.36 9.54 -10.50
CA VAL A 34 16.29 8.19 -11.07
C VAL A 34 15.38 8.25 -12.29
N ARG A 35 15.99 8.16 -13.47
CA ARG A 35 15.30 7.81 -14.72
C ARG A 35 15.30 6.29 -14.83
N PHE A 36 14.13 5.71 -15.06
CA PHE A 36 14.04 4.27 -15.31
C PHE A 36 14.41 3.93 -16.75
N ASN A 37 14.99 2.75 -16.92
CA ASN A 37 15.12 2.08 -18.21
C ASN A 37 14.39 0.73 -18.09
N TYR A 38 13.07 0.74 -18.20
CA TYR A 38 12.26 -0.48 -18.28
C TYR A 38 12.37 -1.05 -19.69
N SER A 39 13.35 -1.92 -19.93
CA SER A 39 13.53 -2.61 -21.23
C SER A 39 13.25 -4.11 -21.17
N GLY A 40 12.73 -4.63 -20.06
CA GLY A 40 12.36 -6.05 -19.90
C GLY A 40 13.53 -7.05 -19.89
N LYS A 41 14.72 -6.68 -20.40
CA LYS A 41 15.89 -7.56 -20.51
C LYS A 41 16.98 -7.33 -19.45
N ASN A 42 16.93 -6.22 -18.72
CA ASN A 42 17.92 -5.85 -17.70
C ASN A 42 17.23 -5.11 -16.54
N TRP A 43 16.85 -5.82 -15.48
CA TRP A 43 16.31 -5.22 -14.26
C TRP A 43 17.45 -4.59 -13.46
N THR A 44 17.86 -3.36 -13.80
CA THR A 44 18.69 -2.57 -12.88
C THR A 44 17.78 -1.91 -11.87
N VAL A 45 17.73 -2.47 -10.65
CA VAL A 45 17.08 -1.84 -9.50
C VAL A 45 17.85 -0.56 -9.19
N ALA A 46 17.23 0.59 -9.41
CA ALA A 46 17.79 1.84 -8.93
C ALA A 46 17.59 1.91 -7.41
N ASP A 47 18.69 1.96 -6.67
CA ASP A 47 18.65 2.11 -5.22
C ASP A 47 17.97 3.44 -4.83
N VAL A 48 17.23 3.46 -3.72
CA VAL A 48 16.54 4.67 -3.21
C VAL A 48 17.23 5.16 -1.96
N ALA A 49 17.23 6.48 -1.74
CA ALA A 49 17.69 7.03 -0.46
C ALA A 49 16.72 6.62 0.66
N ALA A 50 17.25 6.24 1.82
CA ALA A 50 16.44 5.89 2.97
C ALA A 50 15.76 7.13 3.57
N ILE A 51 14.49 7.02 3.95
CA ILE A 51 13.79 8.01 4.76
C ILE A 51 13.57 7.39 6.15
N GLN A 52 14.22 7.95 7.16
CA GLN A 52 14.06 7.52 8.55
C GLN A 52 12.91 8.28 9.21
N ILE A 53 12.07 7.56 9.95
CA ILE A 53 11.02 8.12 10.78
C ILE A 53 11.42 7.94 12.23
N ASN A 54 11.55 9.05 12.95
CA ASN A 54 11.82 9.03 14.38
C ASN A 54 10.53 8.69 15.15
N THR A 55 10.27 7.40 15.36
CA THR A 55 9.11 6.90 16.10
C THR A 55 9.44 5.58 16.80
N ASN A 56 8.82 5.36 17.96
CA ASN A 56 8.84 4.08 18.66
C ASN A 56 7.59 3.21 18.34
N ALA A 57 6.65 3.76 17.57
CA ALA A 57 5.46 3.05 17.12
C ALA A 57 5.78 2.20 15.87
N PRO A 58 5.08 1.08 15.65
CA PRO A 58 5.15 0.37 14.38
C PRO A 58 4.63 1.26 13.25
N ILE A 59 5.25 1.14 12.07
CA ILE A 59 4.92 1.96 10.91
C ILE A 59 4.02 1.19 9.96
N ALA A 60 2.89 1.79 9.61
CA ALA A 60 1.98 1.31 8.58
C ALA A 60 1.93 2.28 7.40
N ILE A 61 1.95 1.73 6.19
CA ILE A 61 1.72 2.49 4.96
C ILE A 61 0.45 1.95 4.31
N ILE A 62 -0.55 2.82 4.13
CA ILE A 62 -1.81 2.50 3.48
C ILE A 62 -1.91 3.32 2.18
N PRO A 63 -1.38 2.82 1.07
CA PRO A 63 -1.32 3.55 -0.20
C PRO A 63 -2.68 3.69 -0.89
N GLN A 64 -2.87 4.82 -1.58
CA GLN A 64 -3.91 5.02 -2.60
C GLN A 64 -3.26 5.12 -3.98
N GLN A 65 -3.45 4.09 -4.81
CA GLN A 65 -2.83 3.96 -6.12
C GLN A 65 -3.74 4.35 -7.29
N TYR A 66 -5.06 4.24 -7.15
CA TYR A 66 -5.94 4.41 -8.31
C TYR A 66 -6.13 5.89 -8.65
N THR A 67 -6.02 6.19 -9.94
CA THR A 67 -6.09 7.55 -10.46
C THR A 67 -7.52 8.01 -10.71
N THR A 68 -7.69 9.29 -10.97
CA THR A 68 -8.91 9.86 -11.52
C THR A 68 -9.27 9.21 -12.86
N GLU A 69 -10.56 9.19 -13.19
CA GLU A 69 -11.07 8.76 -14.48
C GLU A 69 -10.38 9.49 -15.65
N GLY A 70 -10.07 8.76 -16.72
CA GLY A 70 -9.32 9.29 -17.87
C GLY A 70 -7.81 9.42 -17.66
N LYS A 71 -7.29 9.01 -16.50
CA LYS A 71 -5.84 8.92 -16.23
C LYS A 71 -5.33 7.48 -16.34
N MET A 72 -4.10 7.27 -15.92
CA MET A 72 -3.32 6.08 -16.25
C MET A 72 -3.89 4.76 -15.72
N MET A 73 -4.38 4.70 -14.48
CA MET A 73 -5.00 3.50 -13.90
C MET A 73 -6.17 3.86 -12.98
N PRO A 74 -7.36 4.13 -13.54
CA PRO A 74 -8.52 4.54 -12.75
C PRO A 74 -9.15 3.40 -11.92
N GLY A 75 -8.68 2.16 -12.15
CA GLY A 75 -9.10 0.97 -11.44
C GLY A 75 -10.35 0.32 -12.03
N ALA A 76 -11.09 -0.43 -11.21
CA ALA A 76 -12.30 -1.12 -11.64
C ALA A 76 -13.43 -0.14 -11.99
N ALA A 77 -14.25 -0.52 -12.96
CA ALA A 77 -15.45 0.21 -13.36
C ALA A 77 -16.72 -0.62 -13.12
N VAL A 78 -17.79 0.05 -12.70
CA VAL A 78 -19.14 -0.48 -12.54
C VAL A 78 -20.10 0.40 -13.33
N ASN A 79 -20.92 -0.20 -14.19
CA ASN A 79 -21.88 0.53 -15.04
C ASN A 79 -21.25 1.70 -15.82
N GLY A 80 -20.03 1.50 -16.32
CA GLY A 80 -19.29 2.51 -17.10
C GLY A 80 -18.63 3.62 -16.29
N ARG A 81 -18.68 3.58 -14.95
CA ARG A 81 -18.01 4.55 -14.07
C ARG A 81 -16.87 3.89 -13.30
N ASN A 82 -15.70 4.52 -13.29
CA ASN A 82 -14.57 4.07 -12.50
C ASN A 82 -14.83 4.30 -11.00
N VAL A 83 -14.70 3.24 -10.21
CA VAL A 83 -14.92 3.26 -8.75
C VAL A 83 -13.66 2.92 -7.95
N GLY A 84 -12.59 2.53 -8.64
CA GLY A 84 -11.32 2.15 -8.02
C GLY A 84 -10.78 3.22 -7.08
N LYS A 85 -10.66 4.48 -7.55
CA LYS A 85 -10.17 5.60 -6.75
C LYS A 85 -10.98 5.79 -5.47
N GLN A 86 -12.31 5.82 -5.59
CA GLN A 86 -13.21 6.02 -4.47
C GLN A 86 -13.09 4.89 -3.44
N TRP A 87 -13.04 3.64 -3.90
CA TRP A 87 -12.85 2.50 -3.01
C TRP A 87 -11.51 2.55 -2.29
N ASN A 88 -10.45 2.94 -2.99
CA ASN A 88 -9.11 3.02 -2.44
C ASN A 88 -8.99 4.15 -1.39
N GLU A 89 -9.73 5.24 -1.57
CA GLU A 89 -9.91 6.29 -0.56
C GLU A 89 -10.66 5.79 0.69
N ILE A 90 -11.78 5.09 0.52
CA ILE A 90 -12.56 4.51 1.63
C ILE A 90 -11.68 3.58 2.45
N THR A 91 -11.05 2.61 1.79
CA THR A 91 -10.21 1.61 2.46
C THR A 91 -8.99 2.24 3.13
N GLN A 92 -8.38 3.26 2.51
CA GLN A 92 -7.28 4.01 3.13
C GLN A 92 -7.73 4.70 4.43
N GLN A 93 -8.86 5.39 4.41
CA GLN A 93 -9.40 6.07 5.58
C GLN A 93 -9.75 5.08 6.71
N GLU A 94 -10.43 3.99 6.38
CA GLU A 94 -10.87 2.98 7.35
C GLU A 94 -9.69 2.27 8.02
N MET A 95 -8.68 1.88 7.25
CA MET A 95 -7.47 1.25 7.78
C MET A 95 -6.64 2.25 8.58
N ALA A 96 -6.47 3.48 8.10
CA ALA A 96 -5.68 4.48 8.80
C ALA A 96 -6.29 4.83 10.15
N TRP A 97 -7.61 4.92 10.23
CA TRP A 97 -8.30 5.14 11.50
C TRP A 97 -8.04 3.99 12.49
N ARG A 98 -8.28 2.73 12.10
CA ARG A 98 -8.07 1.55 12.95
C ARG A 98 -6.64 1.42 13.45
N LEU A 99 -5.67 1.52 12.54
CA LEU A 99 -4.27 1.36 12.88
C LEU A 99 -3.78 2.47 13.81
N ARG A 100 -4.27 3.72 13.65
CA ARG A 100 -3.99 4.80 14.61
C ARG A 100 -4.56 4.49 15.99
N GLN A 101 -5.78 3.94 16.09
CA GLN A 101 -6.34 3.51 17.38
C GLN A 101 -5.51 2.39 18.01
N GLN A 102 -4.90 1.53 17.20
CA GLN A 102 -4.00 0.46 17.65
C GLN A 102 -2.56 0.95 17.95
N GLY A 103 -2.27 2.25 17.79
CA GLY A 103 -1.00 2.86 18.15
C GLY A 103 0.06 2.85 17.06
N PHE A 104 -0.32 2.64 15.79
CA PHE A 104 0.61 2.73 14.65
C PHE A 104 0.92 4.19 14.29
N PHE A 105 2.15 4.40 13.79
CA PHE A 105 2.46 5.56 12.97
C PHE A 105 2.01 5.29 11.53
N VAL A 106 0.93 5.93 11.09
CA VAL A 106 0.28 5.63 9.81
C VAL A 106 0.58 6.69 8.74
N LEU A 107 1.15 6.23 7.63
CA LEU A 107 1.32 6.98 6.38
C LEU A 107 0.23 6.62 5.37
N THR A 108 -0.35 7.63 4.72
CA THR A 108 -1.40 7.47 3.71
C THR A 108 -0.98 8.12 2.39
N PRO A 109 0.09 7.65 1.72
CA PRO A 109 0.52 8.23 0.46
C PRO A 109 -0.57 8.02 -0.60
N SER A 110 -0.70 9.00 -1.49
CA SER A 110 -1.73 9.03 -2.52
C SER A 110 -1.09 9.40 -3.86
N ILE A 111 -1.40 8.68 -4.95
CA ILE A 111 -0.83 8.93 -6.28
C ILE A 111 -1.07 10.38 -6.74
N GLN A 112 -2.15 10.99 -6.26
CA GLN A 112 -2.51 12.38 -6.50
C GLN A 112 -1.44 13.38 -6.02
N TYR A 113 -0.61 13.03 -5.03
CA TYR A 113 0.48 13.88 -4.55
C TYR A 113 1.71 13.87 -5.46
N TYR A 114 1.83 12.86 -6.33
CA TYR A 114 3.00 12.64 -7.18
C TYR A 114 2.70 12.86 -8.67
N GLY A 115 1.41 12.88 -9.03
CA GLY A 115 0.94 12.99 -10.40
C GLY A 115 0.34 11.68 -10.89
N GLU A 116 -0.81 11.76 -11.56
CA GLU A 116 -1.55 10.59 -12.06
C GLU A 116 -1.04 10.13 -13.43
N ASN A 117 0.29 9.98 -13.53
CA ASN A 117 1.04 9.57 -14.72
C ASN A 117 2.16 8.60 -14.31
N LEU A 118 2.97 8.17 -15.28
CA LEU A 118 4.02 7.19 -15.03
C LEU A 118 5.09 7.69 -14.04
N ASP A 119 5.57 8.93 -14.25
CA ASP A 119 6.58 9.54 -13.37
C ASP A 119 6.06 9.67 -11.93
N GLY A 120 4.78 9.97 -11.76
CA GLY A 120 4.15 10.03 -10.44
C GLY A 120 4.03 8.66 -9.78
N TYR A 121 3.73 7.60 -10.53
CA TYR A 121 3.76 6.24 -10.01
C TYR A 121 5.16 5.81 -9.56
N GLN A 122 6.18 6.18 -10.33
CA GLN A 122 7.58 5.94 -9.95
C GLN A 122 7.95 6.68 -8.66
N ALA A 123 7.57 7.95 -8.54
CA ALA A 123 7.82 8.74 -7.33
C ALA A 123 7.06 8.19 -6.11
N PHE A 124 5.82 7.75 -6.30
CA PHE A 124 5.01 7.09 -5.29
C PHE A 124 5.67 5.79 -4.79
N GLU A 125 6.13 4.93 -5.69
CA GLU A 125 6.86 3.71 -5.33
C GLU A 125 8.15 4.04 -4.56
N HIS A 126 8.92 5.02 -5.04
CA HIS A 126 10.15 5.43 -4.38
C HIS A 126 9.93 5.89 -2.95
N PHE A 127 8.86 6.66 -2.70
CA PHE A 127 8.51 7.07 -1.34
C PHE A 127 8.29 5.86 -0.43
N ILE A 128 7.46 4.90 -0.85
CA ILE A 128 7.17 3.70 -0.06
C ILE A 128 8.45 2.88 0.18
N ALA A 129 9.25 2.67 -0.87
CA ALA A 129 10.50 1.94 -0.78
C ALA A 129 11.53 2.62 0.14
N ALA A 130 11.64 3.94 0.08
CA ALA A 130 12.54 4.72 0.93
C ALA A 130 12.20 4.56 2.42
N ILE A 131 10.92 4.46 2.75
CA ILE A 131 10.45 4.21 4.12
C ILE A 131 10.80 2.78 4.56
N HIS A 132 10.54 1.76 3.74
CA HIS A 132 10.97 0.38 4.06
C HIS A 132 12.49 0.26 4.22
N LYS A 133 13.27 0.97 3.41
CA LYS A 133 14.73 0.97 3.52
C LYS A 133 15.22 1.64 4.80
N GLY A 134 14.56 2.73 5.20
CA GLY A 134 14.99 3.53 6.35
C GLY A 134 14.52 3.03 7.71
N ASN A 135 13.54 2.11 7.75
CA ASN A 135 12.89 1.73 9.00
C ASN A 135 12.66 0.22 9.08
N PRO A 136 12.90 -0.40 10.24
CA PRO A 136 12.64 -1.82 10.42
C PRO A 136 11.14 -2.10 10.49
N HIS A 137 10.74 -3.31 10.08
CA HIS A 137 9.40 -3.87 10.29
C HIS A 137 8.21 -3.03 9.78
N VAL A 138 8.43 -2.20 8.75
CA VAL A 138 7.36 -1.47 8.08
C VAL A 138 6.35 -2.45 7.47
N GLN A 139 5.07 -2.14 7.64
CA GLN A 139 3.96 -2.92 7.08
C GLN A 139 3.25 -2.09 6.03
N THR A 140 3.01 -2.66 4.84
CA THR A 140 2.28 -1.96 3.76
C THR A 140 1.16 -2.83 3.25
N VAL A 141 -0.07 -2.30 3.35
CA VAL A 141 -1.27 -2.99 2.88
C VAL A 141 -2.03 -2.07 1.95
N LEU A 142 -2.15 -2.49 0.70
CA LEU A 142 -2.99 -1.84 -0.30
C LEU A 142 -4.31 -2.61 -0.43
N LEU A 143 -5.44 -1.95 -0.18
CA LEU A 143 -6.75 -2.55 -0.39
C LEU A 143 -7.39 -2.03 -1.67
N THR A 144 -7.80 -2.95 -2.54
CA THR A 144 -8.38 -2.65 -3.85
C THR A 144 -9.72 -3.33 -4.05
N ALA A 145 -10.48 -2.85 -5.03
CA ALA A 145 -11.62 -3.55 -5.59
C ALA A 145 -11.20 -4.06 -6.96
N ASP A 146 -11.52 -5.32 -7.23
CA ASP A 146 -11.11 -5.98 -8.45
C ASP A 146 -12.10 -5.73 -9.59
N ALA A 147 -11.62 -5.86 -10.83
CA ALA A 147 -12.48 -5.85 -11.99
C ALA A 147 -13.36 -7.11 -12.00
N HIS A 148 -14.59 -7.01 -12.50
CA HIS A 148 -15.53 -8.14 -12.45
C HIS A 148 -15.37 -9.13 -13.61
N ASN A 149 -14.71 -8.72 -14.70
CA ASN A 149 -14.50 -9.53 -15.89
C ASN A 149 -13.12 -10.20 -15.86
N PRO A 150 -13.06 -11.54 -15.93
CA PRO A 150 -11.80 -12.25 -16.04
C PRO A 150 -10.99 -11.82 -17.27
N ASN A 151 -9.67 -11.77 -17.14
CA ASN A 151 -8.76 -11.54 -18.26
C ASN A 151 -7.44 -12.31 -18.06
N VAL A 152 -6.52 -12.22 -19.02
CA VAL A 152 -5.24 -12.95 -18.96
C VAL A 152 -4.43 -12.56 -17.72
N GLN A 153 -4.53 -11.30 -17.29
CA GLN A 153 -3.82 -10.75 -16.14
C GLN A 153 -4.49 -11.10 -14.80
N ASN A 154 -5.78 -11.42 -14.84
CA ASN A 154 -6.61 -11.77 -13.71
C ASN A 154 -7.71 -12.76 -14.13
N PRO A 155 -7.37 -14.04 -14.32
CA PRO A 155 -8.31 -15.03 -14.81
C PRO A 155 -9.35 -15.44 -13.76
N LEU A 156 -9.17 -15.02 -12.50
CA LEU A 156 -10.03 -15.37 -11.38
C LEU A 156 -10.32 -14.11 -10.57
N PRO A 157 -11.18 -13.20 -11.08
CA PRO A 157 -11.51 -11.99 -10.38
C PRO A 157 -12.28 -12.27 -9.08
N GLY A 158 -11.98 -11.52 -8.03
CA GLY A 158 -12.58 -11.75 -6.72
C GLY A 158 -11.67 -11.40 -5.55
N ALA A 159 -12.07 -11.81 -4.34
CA ALA A 159 -11.23 -11.61 -3.18
C ALA A 159 -9.98 -12.49 -3.23
N GLN A 160 -8.83 -11.86 -3.13
CA GLN A 160 -7.54 -12.54 -3.11
C GLN A 160 -6.50 -11.67 -2.42
N MET A 161 -5.50 -12.33 -1.83
CA MET A 161 -4.30 -11.64 -1.39
C MET A 161 -3.22 -11.82 -2.42
N LEU A 162 -2.75 -10.69 -2.93
CA LEU A 162 -1.58 -10.64 -3.77
C LEU A 162 -0.34 -10.36 -2.94
N VAL A 163 0.73 -11.08 -3.25
CA VAL A 163 2.06 -10.88 -2.65
C VAL A 163 3.08 -10.59 -3.72
N THR A 164 4.20 -10.06 -3.26
CA THR A 164 5.42 -9.72 -4.00
C THR A 164 5.90 -10.89 -4.85
N GLY A 165 6.19 -10.65 -6.13
CA GLY A 165 6.42 -11.68 -7.13
C GLY A 165 7.88 -11.85 -7.51
N THR A 166 8.65 -10.76 -7.45
CA THR A 166 10.07 -10.74 -7.83
C THR A 166 11.02 -10.69 -6.63
N ASN A 167 10.49 -10.43 -5.42
CA ASN A 167 11.26 -10.36 -4.18
C ASN A 167 10.99 -11.54 -3.25
N PRO A 168 11.94 -11.86 -2.34
CA PRO A 168 11.73 -12.88 -1.32
C PRO A 168 10.45 -12.64 -0.53
N ARG A 169 9.61 -13.67 -0.48
CA ARG A 169 8.34 -13.66 0.26
C ARG A 169 8.56 -13.81 1.76
N ASN A 170 7.57 -13.40 2.55
CA ASN A 170 7.52 -13.64 3.99
C ASN A 170 6.36 -14.59 4.35
N PRO A 171 6.58 -15.91 4.35
CA PRO A 171 5.53 -16.89 4.59
C PRO A 171 4.84 -16.74 5.94
N LYS A 172 5.53 -16.20 6.96
CA LYS A 172 4.95 -16.00 8.30
C LYS A 172 3.95 -14.86 8.30
N TRP A 173 4.32 -13.72 7.70
CA TRP A 173 3.41 -12.60 7.50
C TRP A 173 2.20 -13.02 6.68
N GLU A 174 2.45 -13.66 5.55
CA GLU A 174 1.44 -14.16 4.63
C GLU A 174 0.44 -15.11 5.32
N ALA A 175 0.94 -16.11 6.05
CA ALA A 175 0.08 -17.05 6.77
C ALA A 175 -0.72 -16.36 7.88
N LEU A 176 -0.10 -15.41 8.59
CA LEU A 176 -0.75 -14.66 9.66
C LEU A 176 -1.93 -13.86 9.11
N ILE A 177 -1.70 -13.01 8.10
CA ILE A 177 -2.77 -12.16 7.57
C ILE A 177 -3.85 -12.99 6.88
N GLN A 178 -3.48 -14.08 6.20
CA GLN A 178 -4.42 -15.01 5.59
C GLN A 178 -5.39 -15.62 6.59
N ARG A 179 -4.89 -16.01 7.77
CA ARG A 179 -5.72 -16.56 8.85
C ARG A 179 -6.78 -15.57 9.32
N HIS A 180 -6.43 -14.28 9.41
CA HIS A 180 -7.35 -13.23 9.86
C HIS A 180 -8.44 -12.93 8.83
N ILE A 181 -8.09 -12.84 7.54
CA ILE A 181 -9.06 -12.48 6.49
C ILE A 181 -9.94 -13.64 6.03
N ALA A 182 -9.57 -14.88 6.35
CA ALA A 182 -10.24 -16.10 5.87
C ALA A 182 -11.74 -16.14 6.17
N ALA A 183 -12.15 -15.75 7.39
CA ALA A 183 -13.54 -15.79 7.81
C ALA A 183 -14.42 -14.83 6.98
N PHE A 184 -13.94 -13.60 6.75
CA PHE A 184 -14.65 -12.65 5.91
C PHE A 184 -14.79 -13.18 4.48
N TYR A 185 -13.69 -13.61 3.86
CA TYR A 185 -13.72 -14.15 2.48
C TYR A 185 -14.67 -15.34 2.35
N GLN A 186 -14.66 -16.26 3.33
CA GLN A 186 -15.62 -17.36 3.37
C GLN A 186 -17.07 -16.88 3.46
N GLN A 187 -17.35 -15.91 4.33
CA GLN A 187 -18.70 -15.36 4.56
C GLN A 187 -19.28 -14.75 3.29
N VAL A 188 -18.49 -13.99 2.54
CA VAL A 188 -18.97 -13.30 1.33
C VAL A 188 -18.97 -14.19 0.08
N GLY A 189 -18.72 -15.49 0.25
CA GLY A 189 -18.71 -16.46 -0.85
C GLY A 189 -17.55 -16.27 -1.83
N LEU A 190 -16.53 -15.52 -1.42
CA LEU A 190 -15.35 -15.23 -2.23
C LEU A 190 -14.25 -16.21 -1.80
N GLY A 191 -13.97 -17.21 -2.63
CA GLY A 191 -13.00 -18.25 -2.28
C GLY A 191 -11.62 -17.65 -1.99
N ASN A 192 -11.13 -17.79 -0.76
CA ASN A 192 -9.78 -17.37 -0.39
C ASN A 192 -8.75 -18.20 -1.18
N GLN A 193 -8.20 -17.62 -2.25
CA GLN A 193 -7.17 -18.27 -3.08
C GLN A 193 -5.78 -18.27 -2.42
N GLY A 194 -5.68 -17.74 -1.19
CA GLY A 194 -4.43 -17.61 -0.48
C GLY A 194 -3.48 -16.62 -1.16
N VAL A 195 -2.20 -16.86 -0.95
CA VAL A 195 -1.13 -16.02 -1.49
C VAL A 195 -0.96 -16.23 -2.99
N ARG A 196 -1.12 -15.16 -3.78
CA ARG A 196 -0.92 -15.20 -5.22
C ARG A 196 -0.02 -14.09 -5.75
N VAL A 197 0.78 -14.41 -6.75
CA VAL A 197 1.49 -13.40 -7.56
C VAL A 197 0.58 -13.02 -8.74
N ARG A 198 0.15 -11.75 -8.83
CA ARG A 198 -0.67 -11.21 -9.95
C ARG A 198 0.15 -10.22 -10.76
N GLY A 199 0.02 -10.26 -12.08
CA GLY A 199 0.89 -9.50 -12.99
C GLY A 199 2.26 -10.19 -13.16
N GLY A 200 3.02 -9.75 -14.15
CA GLY A 200 4.23 -10.45 -14.62
C GLY A 200 4.08 -11.12 -15.99
N HIS A 201 2.96 -10.85 -16.66
CA HIS A 201 2.69 -11.27 -18.04
C HIS A 201 3.05 -10.18 -19.06
N SER A 202 3.63 -9.08 -18.61
CA SER A 202 4.07 -7.97 -19.46
C SER A 202 5.31 -7.31 -18.86
N ASP A 203 6.25 -6.98 -19.74
CA ASP A 203 7.42 -6.15 -19.49
C ASP A 203 7.19 -4.67 -19.84
N VAL A 204 5.97 -4.32 -20.28
CA VAL A 204 5.58 -2.96 -20.65
C VAL A 204 5.27 -2.13 -19.41
N GLU A 205 6.08 -1.10 -19.17
CA GLU A 205 5.92 -0.15 -18.08
C GLU A 205 4.55 0.52 -18.08
N GLY A 206 3.92 0.62 -16.90
CA GLY A 206 2.60 1.21 -16.75
C GLY A 206 1.45 0.32 -17.25
N SER A 207 1.72 -0.90 -17.68
CA SER A 207 0.69 -1.88 -18.01
C SER A 207 0.02 -2.41 -16.75
N SER A 208 -1.30 -2.59 -16.77
CA SER A 208 -2.02 -3.37 -15.74
C SER A 208 -1.62 -4.86 -15.71
N ALA A 209 -0.91 -5.32 -16.76
CA ALA A 209 -0.34 -6.66 -16.87
C ALA A 209 1.12 -6.73 -16.36
N ALA A 210 1.79 -5.58 -16.28
CA ALA A 210 3.05 -5.49 -15.56
C ALA A 210 2.75 -5.61 -14.07
N TRP A 211 3.71 -6.18 -13.34
CA TRP A 211 3.61 -6.30 -11.90
C TRP A 211 3.25 -4.93 -11.30
N HIS A 212 2.28 -4.88 -10.37
CA HIS A 212 1.76 -3.62 -9.83
C HIS A 212 2.95 -2.74 -9.40
N PRO A 213 3.23 -1.62 -10.08
CA PRO A 213 4.54 -0.94 -10.00
C PRO A 213 4.87 -0.32 -8.64
N LEU A 214 4.11 -0.59 -7.58
CA LEU A 214 4.12 0.21 -6.34
C LEU A 214 4.67 -0.53 -5.13
N ILE A 215 4.91 -1.84 -5.26
CA ILE A 215 5.19 -2.71 -4.12
C ILE A 215 6.47 -3.52 -4.28
N GLU A 216 6.92 -3.82 -5.51
CA GLU A 216 8.12 -4.66 -5.67
C GLU A 216 9.36 -4.01 -5.12
N ARG A 217 9.57 -2.71 -5.31
CA ARG A 217 10.74 -2.10 -4.72
C ARG A 217 10.67 -2.04 -3.20
N ALA A 218 9.49 -1.76 -2.64
CA ALA A 218 9.29 -1.81 -1.19
C ALA A 218 9.56 -3.22 -0.63
N ALA A 219 9.11 -4.26 -1.35
CA ALA A 219 9.33 -5.66 -1.04
C ALA A 219 10.80 -6.07 -1.00
N GLY A 220 11.64 -5.41 -1.82
CA GLY A 220 13.09 -5.60 -1.81
C GLY A 220 13.76 -5.14 -0.51
N TYR A 221 13.13 -4.24 0.25
CA TYR A 221 13.63 -3.76 1.55
C TYR A 221 12.88 -4.38 2.73
N GLY A 222 11.59 -4.69 2.57
CA GLY A 222 10.77 -5.33 3.59
C GLY A 222 9.67 -6.17 2.96
N ALA A 223 9.64 -7.47 3.26
CA ALA A 223 8.69 -8.41 2.68
C ALA A 223 7.28 -8.38 3.33
N THR A 224 7.02 -7.43 4.23
CA THR A 224 5.71 -7.19 4.87
C THR A 224 4.83 -6.27 4.01
N VAL A 225 4.74 -6.60 2.73
CA VAL A 225 3.97 -5.82 1.75
C VAL A 225 2.93 -6.71 1.09
N SER A 226 1.69 -6.26 1.03
CA SER A 226 0.59 -7.04 0.48
C SER A 226 -0.42 -6.15 -0.22
N ILE A 227 -0.96 -6.65 -1.32
CA ILE A 227 -2.17 -6.10 -1.95
C ILE A 227 -3.28 -7.07 -1.63
N MET A 228 -4.43 -6.55 -1.22
CA MET A 228 -5.61 -7.35 -0.96
C MET A 228 -6.76 -6.79 -1.78
N GLU A 229 -7.36 -7.68 -2.56
CA GLU A 229 -8.63 -7.40 -3.21
C GLU A 229 -9.73 -7.75 -2.21
N VAL A 230 -10.53 -6.76 -1.87
CA VAL A 230 -11.62 -6.95 -0.92
C VAL A 230 -12.74 -7.77 -1.56
N SER A 231 -13.07 -7.44 -2.81
CA SER A 231 -14.04 -8.14 -3.66
C SER A 231 -13.99 -7.56 -5.08
N ARG A 232 -14.80 -8.09 -6.00
CA ARG A 232 -15.09 -7.42 -7.27
C ARG A 232 -15.88 -6.15 -6.98
N ALA A 233 -15.58 -5.08 -7.72
CA ALA A 233 -16.28 -3.80 -7.55
C ALA A 233 -17.81 -3.92 -7.72
N ILE A 234 -18.27 -4.82 -8.62
CA ILE A 234 -19.70 -5.08 -8.82
C ILE A 234 -20.34 -5.71 -7.58
N ASP A 235 -19.66 -6.65 -6.92
CA ASP A 235 -20.18 -7.33 -5.74
C ASP A 235 -20.32 -6.37 -4.56
N ILE A 236 -19.38 -5.43 -4.41
CA ILE A 236 -19.48 -4.39 -3.39
C ILE A 236 -20.78 -3.59 -3.59
N VAL A 237 -21.06 -3.20 -4.84
CA VAL A 237 -22.29 -2.45 -5.18
C VAL A 237 -23.53 -3.32 -4.99
N GLU A 238 -23.50 -4.59 -5.39
CA GLU A 238 -24.64 -5.51 -5.25
C GLU A 238 -24.96 -5.82 -3.77
N GLN A 239 -23.94 -6.01 -2.94
CA GLN A 239 -24.10 -6.38 -1.53
C GLN A 239 -24.38 -5.17 -0.63
N ALA A 240 -23.73 -4.03 -0.89
CA ALA A 240 -23.84 -2.83 -0.05
C ALA A 240 -24.78 -1.76 -0.64
N GLY A 241 -25.24 -1.93 -1.88
CA GLY A 241 -26.06 -0.96 -2.60
C GLY A 241 -25.26 0.20 -3.22
N SER A 242 -24.04 0.46 -2.77
CA SER A 242 -23.11 1.44 -3.34
C SER A 242 -21.67 1.18 -2.91
N ILE A 243 -20.69 1.83 -3.57
CA ILE A 243 -19.28 1.74 -3.19
C ILE A 243 -19.03 2.39 -1.82
N GLU A 244 -19.72 3.49 -1.54
CA GLU A 244 -19.66 4.20 -0.25
C GLU A 244 -20.16 3.33 0.89
N ASN A 245 -21.30 2.66 0.70
CA ASN A 245 -21.85 1.72 1.67
C ASN A 245 -20.97 0.48 1.86
N GLY A 246 -20.15 0.16 0.85
CA GLY A 246 -19.12 -0.87 0.94
C GLY A 246 -18.19 -0.70 2.14
N ARG A 247 -18.03 0.53 2.67
CA ARG A 247 -17.32 0.81 3.92
C ARG A 247 -17.83 -0.04 5.09
N GLN A 248 -19.15 -0.07 5.30
CA GLN A 248 -19.76 -0.79 6.42
C GLN A 248 -19.74 -2.29 6.16
N TRP A 249 -20.03 -2.70 4.93
CA TRP A 249 -20.02 -4.11 4.54
C TRP A 249 -18.64 -4.76 4.69
N ALA A 250 -17.57 -4.05 4.33
CA ALA A 250 -16.19 -4.54 4.44
C ALA A 250 -15.53 -4.26 5.80
N ALA A 251 -16.24 -3.64 6.76
CA ALA A 251 -15.68 -3.33 8.08
C ALA A 251 -15.05 -4.54 8.79
N PRO A 252 -15.64 -5.75 8.78
CA PRO A 252 -15.02 -6.93 9.39
C PRO A 252 -13.67 -7.31 8.76
N LEU A 253 -13.49 -7.05 7.46
CA LEU A 253 -12.20 -7.25 6.80
C LEU A 253 -11.18 -6.22 7.26
N PHE A 254 -11.57 -4.96 7.40
CA PHE A 254 -10.68 -3.90 7.88
C PHE A 254 -10.22 -4.17 9.31
N ASP A 255 -11.12 -4.64 10.16
CA ASP A 255 -10.80 -5.07 11.53
C ASP A 255 -9.80 -6.23 11.51
N ALA A 256 -10.09 -7.29 10.73
CA ALA A 256 -9.21 -8.45 10.60
C ALA A 256 -7.79 -8.09 10.11
N ILE A 257 -7.67 -7.17 9.15
CA ILE A 257 -6.35 -6.72 8.65
C ILE A 257 -5.63 -5.90 9.71
N ALA A 258 -6.32 -4.99 10.42
CA ALA A 258 -5.71 -4.19 11.48
C ALA A 258 -5.21 -5.10 12.62
N ASP A 259 -6.00 -6.11 13.00
CA ASP A 259 -5.61 -7.11 14.00
C ASP A 259 -4.42 -7.95 13.54
N ALA A 260 -4.38 -8.37 12.27
CA ALA A 260 -3.22 -9.06 11.69
C ALA A 260 -1.95 -8.19 11.75
N MET A 261 -2.06 -6.92 11.37
CA MET A 261 -0.93 -5.99 11.41
C MET A 261 -0.43 -5.75 12.83
N THR A 262 -1.35 -5.63 13.78
CA THR A 262 -1.07 -5.51 15.21
C THR A 262 -0.36 -6.75 15.74
N GLU A 263 -0.90 -7.95 15.48
CA GLU A 263 -0.27 -9.20 15.91
C GLU A 263 1.15 -9.34 15.35
N TRP A 264 1.34 -9.00 14.07
CA TRP A 264 2.67 -8.98 13.46
C TRP A 264 3.61 -8.01 14.18
N ALA A 265 3.17 -6.78 14.46
CA ALA A 265 3.96 -5.81 15.21
C ALA A 265 4.36 -6.33 16.61
N CYS A 266 3.43 -6.98 17.31
CA CYS A 266 3.73 -7.61 18.60
C CYS A 266 4.81 -8.71 18.48
N LEU A 267 4.73 -9.55 17.44
CA LEU A 267 5.74 -10.56 17.15
C LEU A 267 7.11 -9.97 16.81
N GLN A 268 7.16 -8.73 16.31
CA GLN A 268 8.42 -7.99 16.08
C GLN A 268 8.91 -7.24 17.33
N GLY A 269 8.23 -7.37 18.47
CA GLY A 269 8.65 -6.78 19.76
C GLY A 269 8.16 -5.36 20.01
N TYR A 270 7.21 -4.84 19.23
CA TYR A 270 6.59 -3.55 19.52
C TYR A 270 5.69 -3.63 20.76
N GLY A 271 5.74 -2.59 21.60
CA GLY A 271 5.00 -2.51 22.86
C GLY A 271 3.60 -1.93 22.74
N LEU A 272 2.80 -2.37 21.77
CA LEU A 272 1.40 -1.92 21.66
C LEU A 272 0.59 -2.42 22.87
N THR A 273 -0.47 -1.69 23.25
CA THR A 273 -1.35 -2.08 24.36
C THR A 273 -1.94 -3.48 24.15
N SER A 274 -2.36 -3.77 22.93
CA SER A 274 -2.88 -5.08 22.48
C SER A 274 -1.85 -6.22 22.59
N CYS A 275 -0.55 -5.94 22.50
CA CYS A 275 0.48 -6.97 22.65
C CYS A 275 0.51 -7.57 24.06
N LYS A 276 0.12 -6.77 25.06
CA LYS A 276 0.09 -7.22 26.47
C LYS A 276 -1.04 -8.23 26.68
N GLU A 277 -2.17 -8.08 26.00
CA GLU A 277 -3.31 -8.99 26.10
C GLU A 277 -3.01 -10.36 25.47
N LEU A 278 -2.26 -10.40 24.36
CA LEU A 278 -1.83 -11.64 23.70
C LEU A 278 -0.89 -12.49 24.58
N SER A 279 -0.04 -11.87 25.40
CA SER A 279 0.84 -12.58 26.34
C SER A 279 0.12 -13.22 27.53
N TYR A 280 -1.07 -12.75 27.90
CA TYR A 280 -1.86 -13.35 29.00
C TYR A 280 -2.63 -14.61 28.55
N VAL A 281 -2.95 -14.74 27.27
CA VAL A 281 -3.69 -15.92 26.75
C VAL A 281 -2.77 -17.14 26.56
N THR A 282 -1.46 -16.94 26.41
CA THR A 282 -0.48 -18.03 26.24
C THR A 282 0.10 -18.59 27.54
N THR A 283 -0.27 -18.02 28.69
CA THR A 283 0.24 -18.40 30.01
C THR A 283 -0.81 -19.05 30.93
N HIS A 284 -2.00 -19.36 30.41
CA HIS A 284 -3.06 -20.07 31.15
C HIS A 284 -3.62 -21.26 30.36
#